data_AF-G8R1M9-F1
#
_entry.id   AF-G8R1M9-F1
#
_cell.length_a   1.000
_cell.length_b   1.000
_cell.length_c   1.000
_cell.angle_alpha   90.00
_cell.angle_beta   90.00
_cell.angle_gamma   90.00
#
_symmetry.space_group_name_H-M   'P 1'
#
loop_
_entity.id
_entity.type
_entity.pdbx_description
1 polymer ?
#
loop_
_entity_poly.entity_id
_entity_poly.type
_entity_poly.pdbx_seq_one_letter_code
_entity_poly.pdbx_strand_id
1 'polypeptide(L)'
;MIFIFGYHPITKIEGPVEEHECPNCHNTKHWLLGKMTYYINVFFIPLIPTRTEHFKICPICKFKNEITREDFSIAKDFANLNKEAVHSDMTEQEYEKRLKQLHT
;
A
#
# COMPACT_ATOMS: atom_id res chain seq x y z
N MET A 1 16.76 -5.07 36.55
CA MET A 1 16.69 -5.73 35.23
C MET A 1 15.71 -4.92 34.39
N ILE A 2 16.18 -4.19 33.38
CA ILE A 2 15.30 -3.40 32.52
C ILE A 2 14.92 -4.28 31.34
N PHE A 3 13.67 -4.74 31.32
CA PHE A 3 13.09 -5.40 30.16
C PHE A 3 12.45 -4.34 29.27
N ILE A 4 13.13 -3.99 28.18
CA ILE A 4 12.59 -3.05 27.19
C ILE A 4 11.99 -3.86 26.04
N PHE A 5 10.75 -4.29 26.22
CA PHE A 5 9.94 -4.85 25.14
C PHE A 5 9.09 -3.73 24.54
N GLY A 6 9.07 -3.63 23.21
CA GLY A 6 8.26 -2.67 22.46
C GLY A 6 7.57 -3.36 21.28
N TYR A 7 6.39 -2.86 20.92
CA TYR A 7 5.60 -3.34 19.78
C TYR A 7 5.46 -2.17 18.82
N HIS A 8 6.28 -2.13 17.76
CA HIS A 8 6.25 -1.04 16.78
C HIS A 8 5.97 -1.59 15.38
N PRO A 9 4.89 -1.13 14.72
CA PRO A 9 4.62 -1.51 13.34
C PRO A 9 5.52 -0.74 12.35
N ILE A 10 6.06 -1.44 11.37
CA ILE A 10 6.74 -0.85 10.21
C ILE A 10 5.72 -0.72 9.07
N THR A 11 5.52 0.48 8.56
CA THR A 11 4.61 0.76 7.44
C THR A 11 5.38 0.90 6.13
N LYS A 12 4.93 0.22 5.09
CA LYS A 12 5.48 0.33 3.72
C LYS A 12 4.36 0.72 2.75
N ILE A 13 4.59 1.76 1.95
CA ILE A 13 3.70 2.18 0.86
C ILE A 13 4.21 1.59 -0.46
N GLU A 14 3.38 0.80 -1.12
CA GLU A 14 3.71 0.12 -2.37
C GLU A 14 3.40 0.97 -3.61
N GLY A 15 2.48 1.95 -3.57
CA GLY A 15 2.25 2.86 -4.70
C GLY A 15 0.78 3.25 -4.90
N PRO A 16 0.50 4.14 -5.88
CA PRO A 16 -0.87 4.55 -6.21
C PRO A 16 -1.62 3.45 -6.96
N VAL A 17 -2.88 3.23 -6.62
CA VAL A 17 -3.79 2.26 -7.26
C VAL A 17 -4.95 3.00 -7.95
N GLU A 18 -6.16 2.47 -7.90
CA GLU A 18 -7.34 3.11 -8.49
C GLU A 18 -7.72 4.45 -7.82
N GLU A 19 -8.36 5.31 -8.61
CA GLU A 19 -9.02 6.50 -8.08
C GLU A 19 -10.39 6.13 -7.52
N HIS A 20 -10.68 6.59 -6.30
CA HIS A 20 -12.03 6.56 -5.76
C HIS A 20 -12.23 7.69 -4.75
N GLU A 21 -13.50 8.05 -4.54
CA GLU A 21 -13.87 9.06 -3.56
C GLU A 21 -13.58 8.57 -2.13
N CYS A 22 -12.96 9.41 -1.31
CA CYS A 22 -12.73 9.10 0.09
C CYS A 22 -14.02 9.18 0.92
N PRO A 23 -14.42 8.12 1.65
CA PRO A 23 -15.62 8.17 2.49
C PRO A 23 -15.49 9.10 3.70
N ASN A 24 -14.26 9.56 4.01
CA ASN A 24 -13.97 10.42 5.15
C ASN A 24 -13.83 11.91 4.77
N CYS A 25 -13.14 12.22 3.66
CA CYS A 25 -12.91 13.60 3.23
C CYS A 25 -13.54 13.97 1.88
N HIS A 26 -14.26 13.05 1.23
CA HIS A 26 -14.99 13.28 -0.02
C HIS A 26 -14.15 13.82 -1.19
N ASN A 27 -12.85 13.57 -1.17
CA ASN A 27 -11.95 13.90 -2.27
C ASN A 27 -11.70 12.67 -3.13
N THR A 28 -11.74 12.83 -4.45
CA THR A 28 -11.37 11.79 -5.43
C THR A 28 -9.90 11.93 -5.79
N LYS A 29 -9.13 10.88 -5.51
CA LYS A 29 -7.70 10.76 -5.82
C LYS A 29 -7.32 9.30 -6.00
N HIS A 30 -6.19 9.05 -6.65
CA HIS A 30 -5.48 7.76 -6.55
C HIS A 30 -5.17 7.42 -5.09
N TRP A 31 -5.72 6.31 -4.62
CA TRP A 31 -5.39 5.81 -3.29
C TRP A 31 -4.02 5.14 -3.28
N LEU A 32 -3.39 5.10 -2.11
CA LEU A 32 -2.08 4.46 -1.96
C LEU A 32 -2.25 3.07 -1.36
N LEU A 33 -1.66 2.06 -1.98
CA LEU A 33 -1.56 0.72 -1.42
C LEU A 33 -0.44 0.67 -0.39
N GLY A 34 -0.70 0.07 0.77
CA GLY A 34 0.29 -0.07 1.82
C GLY A 34 0.10 -1.33 2.65
N LYS A 35 1.15 -1.68 3.38
CA LYS A 35 1.13 -2.75 4.37
C LYS A 35 1.82 -2.31 5.65
N MET A 36 1.34 -2.86 6.76
CA MET A 36 1.86 -2.60 8.10
C MET A 36 2.27 -3.93 8.73
N THR A 37 3.55 -4.10 9.01
CA THR A 37 4.08 -5.33 9.62
C THR A 37 4.51 -5.04 11.06
N TYR A 38 3.96 -5.81 11.99
CA TYR A 38 4.22 -5.66 13.42
C TYR A 38 5.34 -6.60 13.84
N TYR A 39 6.31 -6.09 14.59
CA TYR A 39 7.46 -6.86 15.04
C TYR A 39 7.49 -6.98 16.56
N ILE A 40 7.97 -8.14 17.04
CA ILE A 40 8.49 -8.26 18.39
C ILE A 40 9.88 -7.64 18.39
N ASN A 41 10.06 -6.63 19.25
CA ASN A 41 11.30 -5.92 19.39
C ASN A 41 12.03 -6.36 20.66
N VAL A 42 13.34 -6.59 20.55
CA VAL A 42 14.23 -6.82 21.69
C VAL A 42 15.31 -5.76 21.63
N PHE A 43 15.53 -5.02 22.72
CA PHE A 43 16.44 -3.87 22.75
C PHE A 43 16.20 -2.88 21.61
N PHE A 44 14.93 -2.59 21.29
CA PHE A 44 14.51 -1.70 20.20
C PHE A 44 14.84 -2.20 18.78
N ILE A 45 15.38 -3.40 18.62
CA ILE A 45 15.65 -4.02 17.33
C ILE A 45 14.44 -4.90 16.95
N PRO A 46 13.75 -4.64 15.82
CA PRO A 46 12.67 -5.50 15.34
C PRO A 46 13.24 -6.82 14.81
N LEU A 47 12.92 -7.93 15.50
CA LEU A 47 13.50 -9.24 15.17
C LEU A 47 12.52 -10.15 14.45
N ILE A 48 11.31 -10.30 15.00
CA ILE A 48 10.35 -11.32 14.53
C ILE A 48 9.06 -10.64 14.07
N PRO A 49 8.66 -10.75 12.79
CA PRO A 49 7.36 -10.28 12.34
C PRO A 49 6.24 -11.17 12.91
N THR A 50 5.17 -10.54 13.38
CA THR A 50 4.05 -11.21 14.06
C THR A 50 2.77 -11.17 13.25
N ARG A 51 2.37 -9.98 12.80
CA ARG A 51 1.21 -9.80 11.91
C ARG A 51 1.53 -8.82 10.80
N THR A 52 0.88 -9.00 9.66
CA THR A 52 0.91 -8.03 8.56
C THR A 52 -0.52 -7.66 8.19
N GLU A 53 -0.81 -6.37 8.21
CA GLU A 53 -2.07 -5.79 7.76
C GLU A 53 -1.86 -5.16 6.39
N HIS A 54 -2.84 -5.33 5.50
CA HIS A 54 -2.84 -4.75 4.16
C HIS A 54 -3.96 -3.72 4.09
N PHE A 55 -3.69 -2.57 3.48
CA PHE A 55 -4.65 -1.49 3.43
C PHE A 55 -4.46 -0.60 2.19
N LYS A 56 -5.53 0.10 1.81
CA LYS A 56 -5.49 1.28 0.95
C LYS A 56 -5.59 2.51 1.83
N ILE A 57 -4.81 3.55 1.55
CA ILE A 57 -4.80 4.79 2.33
C ILE A 57 -5.07 6.00 1.46
N CYS A 58 -5.98 6.87 1.91
CA CYS A 58 -6.23 8.15 1.28
C CYS A 58 -4.97 9.03 1.41
N PRO A 59 -4.43 9.58 0.30
CA PRO A 59 -3.21 10.40 0.36
C PRO A 59 -3.41 11.71 1.12
N ILE A 60 -4.67 12.20 1.21
CA ILE A 60 -5.04 13.48 1.83
C ILE A 60 -5.26 13.33 3.33
N CYS A 61 -6.31 12.63 3.74
CA CYS A 61 -6.72 12.56 5.15
C CYS A 61 -6.16 11.34 5.90
N LYS A 62 -5.39 10.47 5.22
CA LYS A 62 -4.79 9.25 5.78
C LYS A 62 -5.80 8.22 6.29
N PHE A 63 -7.07 8.32 5.89
CA PHE A 63 -8.06 7.28 6.13
C PHE A 63 -7.60 5.96 5.52
N LYS A 64 -7.62 4.90 6.32
CA LYS A 64 -7.21 3.55 5.92
C LYS A 64 -8.43 2.68 5.70
N ASN A 65 -8.43 1.97 4.60
CA ASN A 65 -9.38 0.91 4.30
C ASN A 65 -8.62 -0.41 4.28
N GLU A 66 -8.90 -1.30 5.23
CA GLU A 66 -8.24 -2.61 5.33
C GLU A 66 -8.72 -3.52 4.18
N ILE A 67 -7.78 -4.29 3.63
CA ILE A 67 -8.05 -5.21 2.53
C ILE A 67 -7.45 -6.59 2.83
N THR A 68 -7.94 -7.60 2.12
CA THR A 68 -7.39 -8.95 2.22
C THR A 68 -6.01 -9.03 1.59
N ARG A 69 -5.28 -10.12 1.88
CA ARG A 69 -3.97 -10.37 1.28
C ARG A 69 -4.09 -10.62 -0.23
N GLU A 70 -5.16 -11.28 -0.63
CA GLU A 70 -5.50 -11.61 -2.01
C GLU A 70 -5.73 -10.31 -2.80
N ASP A 71 -6.58 -9.43 -2.29
CA ASP A 71 -6.83 -8.11 -2.88
C ASP A 71 -5.57 -7.26 -2.94
N PHE A 72 -4.72 -7.34 -1.91
CA PHE A 72 -3.45 -6.63 -1.89
C PHE A 72 -2.51 -7.13 -2.98
N SER A 73 -2.44 -8.44 -3.22
CA SER A 73 -1.60 -9.00 -4.27
C SER A 73 -2.01 -8.50 -5.64
N ILE A 74 -3.33 -8.50 -5.92
CA ILE A 74 -3.90 -7.99 -7.17
C ILE A 74 -3.61 -6.50 -7.31
N ALA A 75 -3.91 -5.70 -6.27
CA ALA A 75 -3.69 -4.26 -6.27
C ALA A 75 -2.21 -3.87 -6.42
N LYS A 76 -1.28 -4.74 -6.01
CA LYS A 76 0.16 -4.47 -6.09
C LYS A 76 0.66 -4.41 -7.54
N ASP A 77 0.09 -5.21 -8.43
CA ASP A 77 0.48 -5.20 -9.84
C ASP A 77 0.07 -3.87 -10.51
N PHE A 78 -1.15 -3.39 -10.21
CA PHE A 78 -1.59 -2.04 -10.60
C PHE A 78 -0.69 -0.95 -10.00
N ALA A 79 -0.34 -1.07 -8.72
CA ALA A 79 0.53 -0.10 -8.06
C ALA A 79 1.92 0.01 -8.70
N ASN A 80 2.49 -1.12 -9.15
CA ASN A 80 3.76 -1.14 -9.85
C ASN A 80 3.64 -0.48 -11.23
N LEU A 81 2.60 -0.81 -11.99
CA LEU A 81 2.36 -0.21 -13.31
C LEU A 81 2.17 1.31 -13.20
N ASN A 82 1.37 1.77 -12.25
CA ASN A 82 1.13 3.19 -12.03
C ASN A 82 2.41 3.93 -11.59
N LYS A 83 3.26 3.28 -10.78
CA LYS A 83 4.58 3.83 -10.44
C LYS A 83 5.47 3.98 -11.68
N GLU A 84 5.52 2.97 -12.53
CA GLU A 84 6.30 3.01 -13.77
C GLU A 84 5.81 4.13 -14.69
N ALA A 85 4.49 4.28 -14.86
CA ALA A 85 3.89 5.30 -15.69
C ALA A 85 4.12 6.74 -15.17
N VAL A 86 4.30 6.92 -13.86
CA VAL A 86 4.67 8.24 -13.28
C VAL A 86 6.15 8.53 -13.45
N HIS A 87 7.01 7.51 -13.42
CA HIS A 87 8.46 7.68 -13.48
C HIS A 87 9.04 7.70 -14.90
N SER A 88 8.40 7.01 -15.84
CA SER A 88 8.73 7.04 -17.26
C SER A 88 7.65 7.85 -17.96
N ASP A 89 8.00 8.71 -18.92
CA ASP A 89 7.05 9.43 -19.77
C ASP A 89 6.29 8.45 -20.69
N MET A 90 5.56 7.51 -20.09
CA MET A 90 4.87 6.41 -20.73
C MET A 90 3.68 6.99 -21.49
N THR A 91 3.60 6.67 -22.77
CA THR A 91 2.45 7.09 -23.58
C THR A 91 1.17 6.42 -23.08
N GLU A 92 0.06 7.16 -23.14
CA GLU A 92 -1.27 6.68 -22.73
C GLU A 92 -1.66 5.36 -23.41
N GLN A 93 -1.26 5.17 -24.67
CA GLN A 93 -1.50 3.94 -25.43
C GLN A 93 -0.79 2.71 -24.84
N GLU A 94 0.43 2.88 -24.30
CA GLU A 94 1.18 1.79 -23.70
C GLU A 94 0.65 1.42 -22.31
N TYR A 95 0.22 2.42 -21.54
CA TYR A 95 -0.43 2.20 -20.25
C TYR A 95 -1.72 1.38 -20.39
N GLU A 96 -2.61 1.78 -21.29
CA GLU A 96 -3.89 1.10 -21.55
C GLU A 96 -3.72 -0.37 -22.00
N LYS A 97 -2.68 -0.65 -22.79
CA LYS A 97 -2.36 -2.02 -23.22
C LYS A 97 -1.97 -2.90 -22.04
N ARG A 98 -1.11 -2.40 -21.15
CA ARG A 98 -0.66 -3.14 -19.96
C ARG A 98 -1.78 -3.30 -18.94
N LEU A 99 -2.65 -2.29 -18.78
CA LEU A 99 -3.82 -2.38 -17.92
C LEU A 99 -4.75 -3.53 -18.35
N LYS A 100 -5.04 -3.66 -19.65
CA LYS A 100 -5.87 -4.77 -20.18
C LYS A 100 -5.27 -6.15 -19.93
N GLN A 101 -3.94 -6.27 -19.92
CA GLN A 101 -3.25 -7.52 -19.61
C GLN A 101 -3.38 -7.92 -18.14
N LEU A 102 -3.57 -6.96 -17.23
CA LEU A 102 -3.82 -7.22 -15.79
C LEU A 102 -5.28 -7.62 -15.51
N HIS A 103 -6.20 -7.35 -16.44
CA HIS A 103 -7.62 -7.68 -16.33
C HIS A 103 -8.03 -8.97 -17.06
N THR A 104 -7.08 -9.68 -17.69
CA THR A 104 -7.32 -10.96 -18.41
C THR A 104 -6.89 -12.14 -17.56
#